data_AF-A0AAF0VHI9-F1
#
_entry.id   AF-A0AAF0VHI9-F1
#
_cell.length_a   1.000
_cell.length_b   1.000
_cell.length_c   1.000
_cell.angle_alpha   90.00
_cell.angle_beta   90.00
_cell.angle_gamma   90.00
#
_symmetry.space_group_name_H-M   'P 1'
#
loop_
_entity.id
_entity.type
_entity.pdbx_description
1 polymer ?
#
loop_
_entity_poly.entity_id
_entity_poly.type
_entity_poly.pdbx_seq_one_letter_code
_entity_poly.pdbx_strand_id
1 'polypeptide(L)' 'MTSAEAPKAPGARVRAIDLSAASAVVWLSATAFLALLVLYFVGMDQGATSVFGANTVIHEFVHDARHLLGYPCH' A
#
# COMPACT_ATOMS: atom_id res chain seq x y z
N MET A 1 -40.72 26.16 -50.95
CA MET A 1 -40.67 25.03 -50.00
C MET A 1 -39.68 24.06 -50.63
N THR A 2 -38.43 23.95 -50.18
CA THR A 2 -38.02 23.25 -48.96
C THR A 2 -36.55 23.58 -48.64
N SER A 3 -36.24 23.99 -47.41
CA SER A 3 -34.86 24.03 -46.90
C SER A 3 -34.37 22.61 -46.67
N ALA A 4 -33.14 22.30 -47.09
CA ALA A 4 -32.48 21.04 -46.77
C ALA A 4 -31.91 21.11 -45.35
N GLU A 5 -32.34 20.19 -44.48
CA GLU A 5 -31.81 20.04 -43.12
C GLU A 5 -30.51 19.23 -43.16
N ALA A 6 -29.44 19.79 -42.59
CA ALA A 6 -28.12 19.17 -42.57
C ALA A 6 -28.05 18.01 -41.54
N PRO A 7 -27.32 16.91 -41.82
CA PRO A 7 -27.25 15.77 -40.91
C PRO A 7 -26.47 16.13 -39.65
N LYS A 8 -27.08 15.93 -38.47
CA LYS A 8 -26.42 16.11 -37.17
C LYS A 8 -25.48 14.93 -36.92
N ALA A 9 -24.17 15.19 -37.00
CA ALA A 9 -23.15 14.19 -36.72
C ALA A 9 -23.25 13.66 -35.27
N PRO A 10 -23.00 12.36 -35.02
CA PRO A 10 -23.03 11.80 -33.67
C PRO A 10 -21.97 12.49 -32.81
N GLY A 11 -22.40 13.15 -31.72
CA GLY A 11 -21.48 13.76 -30.77
C GLY A 11 -20.62 12.68 -30.12
N ALA A 12 -19.30 12.76 -30.32
CA ALA A 12 -18.34 11.91 -29.63
C ALA A 12 -18.51 12.12 -28.12
N ARG A 13 -18.97 11.08 -27.41
CA ARG A 13 -19.16 11.14 -25.96
C ARG A 13 -17.79 11.06 -25.30
N VAL A 14 -17.27 12.20 -24.87
CA VAL A 14 -16.07 12.27 -24.02
C VAL A 14 -16.40 11.58 -22.70
N ARG A 15 -15.75 10.45 -22.43
CA ARG A 15 -15.92 9.72 -21.17
C ARG A 15 -15.17 10.48 -20.09
N ALA A 16 -15.90 11.12 -19.18
CA ALA A 16 -15.29 11.79 -18.04
C ALA A 16 -14.51 10.75 -17.21
N ILE A 17 -13.26 11.05 -16.90
CA ILE A 17 -12.43 10.23 -16.03
C ILE A 17 -12.94 10.45 -14.60
N ASP A 18 -13.24 9.35 -13.89
CA ASP A 18 -13.66 9.42 -12.49
C ASP A 18 -12.43 9.60 -11.58
N LEU A 19 -12.05 10.87 -11.37
CA LEU A 19 -10.93 11.23 -10.51
C LEU A 19 -11.15 10.80 -9.05
N SER A 20 -12.41 10.65 -8.62
CA SER A 20 -12.72 10.21 -7.26
C SER A 20 -12.34 8.75 -7.06
N ALA A 21 -12.74 7.88 -7.99
CA ALA A 21 -12.36 6.47 -7.95
C ALA A 21 -10.84 6.29 -8.06
N ALA A 22 -10.18 7.05 -8.95
CA ALA A 22 -8.72 7.02 -9.07
C ALA A 22 -8.00 7.45 -7.78
N SER A 23 -8.45 8.55 -7.17
CA SER A 23 -7.92 9.04 -5.88
C SER A 23 -8.13 8.03 -4.76
N ALA A 24 -9.31 7.42 -4.68
CA ALA A 24 -9.60 6.38 -3.69
C ALA A 24 -8.68 5.17 -3.85
N VAL A 25 -8.46 4.69 -5.07
CA VAL A 25 -7.53 3.59 -5.35
C VAL A 25 -6.11 3.93 -4.90
N VAL A 26 -5.62 5.15 -5.19
CA VAL A 26 -4.29 5.59 -4.77
C VAL A 26 -4.17 5.60 -3.26
N TRP A 27 -5.13 6.20 -2.55
CA TRP A 27 -5.12 6.26 -1.08
C TRP A 27 -5.19 4.87 -0.45
N LEU A 28 -6.12 4.02 -0.89
CA LEU A 28 -6.27 2.67 -0.38
C LEU A 28 -5.00 1.84 -0.62
N SER A 29 -4.41 1.94 -1.80
CA SER A 29 -3.18 1.22 -2.14
C SER A 29 -2.00 1.70 -1.29
N ALA A 30 -1.85 3.01 -1.11
CA ALA A 30 -0.80 3.58 -0.29
C ALA A 30 -0.95 3.17 1.19
N THR A 31 -2.16 3.24 1.73
CA THR A 31 -2.45 2.80 3.10
C THR A 31 -2.21 1.30 3.28
N ALA A 32 -2.67 0.47 2.35
CA ALA A 32 -2.44 -0.98 2.40
C ALA A 32 -0.95 -1.31 2.34
N PHE A 33 -0.20 -0.66 1.43
CA PHE A 33 1.24 -0.81 1.34
C PHE A 33 1.94 -0.41 2.65
N LEU A 34 1.56 0.74 3.23
CA LEU A 34 2.12 1.19 4.50
C LEU A 34 1.79 0.22 5.65
N ALA A 35 0.57 -0.31 5.70
CA ALA A 35 0.18 -1.30 6.69
C ALA A 35 1.01 -2.59 6.56
N LEU A 36 1.21 -3.08 5.34
CA LEU A 36 2.07 -4.23 5.07
C LEU A 36 3.53 -3.96 5.45
N LEU A 37 4.03 -2.76 5.19
CA LEU A 37 5.38 -2.35 5.58
C LEU A 37 5.54 -2.39 7.11
N VAL A 38 4.58 -1.84 7.86
CA VAL A 38 4.58 -1.92 9.33
C VAL A 38 4.55 -3.37 9.81
N LEU A 39 3.64 -4.19 9.26
CA LEU A 39 3.56 -5.61 9.61
C LEU A 39 4.85 -6.37 9.31
N TYR A 40 5.53 -6.03 8.21
CA TYR A 40 6.84 -6.59 7.87
C TYR A 40 7.90 -6.25 8.92
N PHE A 41 7.99 -4.99 9.36
CA PHE A 41 8.92 -4.58 10.42
C PHE A 41 8.63 -5.26 11.75
N VAL A 42 7.35 -5.36 12.14
CA VAL A 42 6.94 -6.13 13.33
C VAL A 42 7.34 -7.60 13.19
N GLY A 43 7.12 -8.20 12.02
CA GLY A 43 7.55 -9.56 11.74
C GLY A 43 9.06 -9.76 11.85
N MET A 44 9.88 -8.82 11.36
CA MET A 44 11.33 -8.85 11.51
C MET A 44 11.76 -8.79 12.98
N ASP A 45 11.13 -7.91 13.78
CA ASP A 45 11.41 -7.77 15.21
C ASP A 45 11.03 -9.02 16.01
N GLN A 46 10.08 -9.82 15.51
CA GLN A 46 9.68 -11.11 16.09
C GLN A 46 10.40 -12.32 15.48
N GLY A 47 11.36 -12.10 14.57
CA GLY A 47 12.12 -13.18 13.94
C GLY A 47 11.35 -13.96 12.86
N ALA A 48 10.20 -13.46 12.39
CA ALA A 48 9.43 -14.11 11.32
C ALA A 48 10.10 -14.01 9.94
N THR A 49 10.96 -13.01 9.74
CA THR A 49 11.70 -12.80 8.49
C THR A 49 13.12 -12.31 8.78
N SER A 50 14.05 -12.60 7.87
CA SER A 50 15.43 -12.09 7.93
C SER A 50 15.83 -11.41 6.63
N VAL A 51 16.44 -10.23 6.75
CA VAL A 51 16.99 -9.45 5.62
C VAL A 51 18.43 -9.85 5.32
N PHE A 52 19.17 -10.35 6.32
CA PHE A 52 20.61 -10.60 6.23
C PHE A 52 20.98 -12.09 6.09
N GLY A 53 20.01 -12.96 5.80
CA GLY A 53 20.27 -14.37 5.47
C GLY A 53 19.57 -15.34 6.41
N ALA A 54 20.26 -16.39 6.82
CA ALA A 54 19.65 -17.54 7.52
C ALA A 54 19.37 -17.31 9.01
N ASN A 55 19.69 -16.13 9.56
CA ASN A 55 19.56 -15.81 10.98
C ASN A 55 18.78 -14.51 11.21
N THR A 56 18.15 -14.36 12.36
CA THR A 56 17.31 -13.21 12.71
C THR A 56 18.08 -12.22 13.57
N VAL A 57 19.18 -11.68 13.05
CA VAL A 57 20.12 -10.80 13.79
C VAL A 57 19.41 -9.63 14.49
N ILE A 58 18.43 -9.03 13.81
CA ILE A 58 17.68 -7.89 14.36
C ILE A 58 16.82 -8.33 15.56
N HIS A 59 16.12 -9.47 15.42
CA HIS A 59 15.32 -10.05 16.50
C HIS A 59 16.20 -10.34 17.72
N GLU A 60 17.34 -11.01 17.53
CA GLU A 60 18.26 -11.36 18.62
C GLU A 60 18.85 -10.11 19.29
N PHE A 61 19.27 -9.12 18.50
CA PHE A 61 19.78 -7.86 19.05
C PHE A 61 18.75 -7.12 19.91
N VAL A 62 17.51 -6.97 19.43
CA VAL A 62 16.44 -6.30 20.19
C VAL A 62 16.01 -7.14 21.39
N HIS A 63 15.93 -8.45 21.20
CA HIS A 63 15.66 -9.42 22.26
C HIS A 63 16.70 -9.33 23.39
N ASP A 64 17.99 -9.20 23.08
CA ASP A 64 19.05 -9.07 24.07
C ASP A 64 19.05 -7.69 24.75
N ALA A 65 18.75 -6.63 24.01
CA ALA A 65 18.63 -5.29 24.56
C ALA A 65 17.50 -5.18 25.61
N ARG A 66 16.34 -5.82 25.37
CA ARG A 66 15.26 -5.83 26.38
C ARG A 66 15.63 -6.62 27.63
N HIS A 67 16.39 -7.71 27.49
CA HIS A 67 16.93 -8.47 28.62
C HIS A 67 17.94 -7.64 29.42
N LEU A 68 18.81 -6.90 28.72
CA LEU A 68 19.75 -5.97 29.36
C LEU A 68 19.02 -4.89 30.18
N LEU A 69 17.85 -4.45 29.71
CA LEU A 69 16.98 -3.49 30.40
C LEU A 69 16.10 -4.14 31.50
N GLY A 70 16.24 -5.44 31.75
CA GLY A 70 15.52 -6.17 32.79
C GLY A 70 14.07 -6.53 32.44
N TYR A 71 13.65 -6.36 31.19
CA TYR A 71 12.32 -6.78 30.75
C TYR A 71 12.28 -8.31 30.59
N PRO A 72 11.34 -9.01 31.26
CA PRO A 72 11.23 -10.45 31.14
C PRO A 72 10.88 -10.85 29.70
N CYS A 73 11.45 -11.96 29.24
CA CYS A 73 10.83 -12.74 28.17
C CYS A 73 9.74 -13.62 28.79
N HIS A 74 8.70 -13.91 28.02
CA HIS A 74 7.84 -15.07 28.26
C HIS A 74 8.63 -16.32 28.63
#